data_AF-A0A174RYE6-F1
#
_entry.id   AF-A0A174RYE6-F1
#
_cell.length_a   1.000
_cell.length_b   1.000
_cell.length_c   1.000
_cell.angle_alpha   90.00
_cell.angle_beta   90.00
_cell.angle_gamma   90.00
#
_symmetry.space_group_name_H-M   'P 1'
#
loop_
_entity.id
_entity.type
_entity.pdbx_description
1 polymer ?
#
loop_
_entity_poly.entity_id
_entity_poly.type
_entity_poly.pdbx_seq_one_letter_code
_entity_poly.pdbx_strand_id
1 'polypeptide(L)' 'MFNNTFAKRDDNDDIACFELDKGESVQIIHDFASIGYEQRKEYNDFWDWLEEAIKEMIEYNIDEY' A
#
# COMPACT_ATOMS: atom_id res chain seq x y z
N MET A 1 9.65 6.56 9.71
CA MET A 1 8.37 7.23 9.41
C MET A 1 8.49 7.82 8.01
N PHE A 2 7.81 7.20 7.04
CA PHE A 2 7.76 7.69 5.66
C PHE A 2 6.91 8.95 5.65
N ASN A 3 7.49 10.12 5.34
CA ASN A 3 6.78 11.41 5.42
C ASN A 3 5.77 11.62 4.26
N ASN A 4 5.60 10.63 3.40
CA ASN A 4 4.80 10.67 2.18
C ASN A 4 3.73 9.55 2.14
N THR A 5 3.38 9.00 3.30
CA THR A 5 2.27 8.03 3.43
C THR A 5 0.94 8.72 3.24
N PHE A 6 0.08 8.14 2.41
CA PHE A 6 -1.26 8.68 2.13
C PHE A 6 -2.40 7.69 2.42
N ALA A 7 -2.09 6.40 2.61
CA ALA A 7 -3.06 5.41 3.07
C ALA A 7 -2.40 4.37 3.97
N LYS A 8 -3.20 3.80 4.88
CA LYS A 8 -2.84 2.67 5.74
C LYS A 8 -3.93 1.60 5.61
N ARG A 9 -3.53 0.34 5.55
CA ARG A 9 -4.43 -0.81 5.59
C ARG A 9 -4.76 -1.15 7.05
N ASP A 10 -6.01 -1.55 7.35
CA ASP A 10 -6.48 -1.67 8.74
C ASP A 10 -6.25 -3.05 9.36
N ASP A 11 -6.23 -4.10 8.54
CA ASP A 11 -6.04 -5.50 8.96
C ASP A 11 -4.55 -5.90 9.09
N ASN A 12 -3.63 -5.04 8.70
CA ASN A 12 -2.19 -5.25 8.84
C ASN A 12 -1.41 -3.93 8.95
N ASP A 13 -0.08 -4.01 8.96
CA ASP A 13 0.81 -2.85 9.08
C ASP A 13 1.31 -2.32 7.73
N ASP A 14 0.60 -2.62 6.64
CA ASP A 14 0.94 -2.09 5.33
C ASP A 14 0.48 -0.64 5.17
N ILE A 15 1.36 0.17 4.59
CA ILE A 15 1.13 1.57 4.24
C ILE A 15 1.36 1.75 2.75
N ALA A 16 0.58 2.64 2.13
CA ALA A 16 0.83 3.12 0.78
C ALA A 16 1.49 4.51 0.85
N CYS A 17 2.61 4.68 0.17
CA CYS A 17 3.35 5.94 0.13
C CYS A 17 4.01 6.19 -1.23
N PHE A 18 4.36 7.45 -1.46
CA PHE A 18 5.28 7.84 -2.55
C PHE A 18 6.71 7.93 -2.02
N GLU A 19 7.68 7.43 -2.78
CA GLU A 19 9.09 7.55 -2.46
C GLU A 19 9.78 8.60 -3.33
N LEU A 20 10.77 9.28 -2.75
CA LEU A 20 11.65 10.16 -3.51
C LEU A 20 12.36 9.33 -4.59
N ASP A 21 12.55 9.93 -5.76
CA ASP A 21 13.24 9.32 -6.90
C ASP A 21 12.57 8.08 -7.52
N LYS A 22 11.33 7.75 -7.11
CA LYS A 22 10.51 6.71 -7.76
C LYS A 22 9.38 7.25 -8.65
N GLY A 23 9.36 8.55 -8.88
CA GLY A 23 8.37 9.18 -9.76
C GLY A 23 6.97 9.12 -9.17
N GLU A 24 6.01 8.64 -9.96
CA GLU A 24 4.58 8.56 -9.57
C GLU A 24 4.19 7.18 -9.02
N SER A 25 5.14 6.24 -8.89
CA SER A 25 4.84 4.88 -8.44
C SER A 25 4.46 4.85 -6.96
N VAL A 26 3.43 4.05 -6.64
CA VAL A 26 2.98 3.81 -5.28
C VAL A 26 3.72 2.63 -4.69
N GLN A 27 4.31 2.82 -3.52
CA GLN A 27 5.01 1.77 -2.77
C GLN A 27 4.11 1.25 -1.65
N ILE A 28 4.06 -0.08 -1.52
CA ILE A 28 3.47 -0.74 -0.35
C ILE A 28 4.59 -1.17 0.57
N ILE A 29 4.62 -0.59 1.76
CA ILE A 29 5.64 -0.81 2.77
C ILE A 29 4.99 -1.40 4.03
N HIS A 30 5.63 -2.38 4.64
CA HIS A 30 5.22 -2.94 5.93
C HIS A 30 6.02 -2.27 7.06
N ASP A 31 5.41 -1.29 7.75
CA ASP A 31 6.12 -0.34 8.63
C ASP A 31 6.72 -0.99 9.91
N PHE A 32 6.33 -2.23 10.22
CA PHE A 32 6.87 -3.02 11.33
C PHE A 32 7.74 -4.22 10.90
N ALA A 33 8.14 -4.30 9.62
CA ALA A 33 9.04 -5.37 9.18
C ALA A 33 10.47 -5.18 9.74
N SER A 34 11.24 -6.27 9.74
CA SER A 34 12.68 -6.17 9.97
C SER A 34 13.36 -5.43 8.82
N ILE A 35 14.50 -4.79 9.12
CA ILE A 35 15.28 -4.01 8.14
C ILE A 35 15.55 -4.82 6.87
N GLY A 36 15.13 -4.30 5.72
CA GLY A 36 15.29 -4.90 4.40
C GLY A 36 14.11 -5.78 3.95
N TYR A 37 13.05 -5.89 4.75
CA TYR A 37 11.85 -6.69 4.46
C TYR A 37 10.56 -5.84 4.37
N GLU A 38 10.69 -4.51 4.39
CA GLU A 38 9.56 -3.59 4.43
C GLU A 38 8.83 -3.52 3.08
N GLN A 39 9.55 -3.53 1.95
CA GLN A 39 8.94 -3.43 0.61
C GLN A 39 8.10 -4.68 0.29
N ARG A 40 6.80 -4.50 0.06
CA ARG A 40 5.86 -5.57 -0.30
C ARG A 40 5.47 -5.57 -1.76
N LYS A 41 5.15 -4.39 -2.31
CA LYS A 41 4.62 -4.25 -3.66
C LYS A 41 4.87 -2.85 -4.20
N GLU A 42 4.87 -2.72 -5.52
CA GLU A 42 4.96 -1.45 -6.24
C GLU A 42 3.90 -1.43 -7.32
N TYR A 43 3.25 -0.28 -7.50
CA TYR A 43 2.29 0.01 -8.56
C TYR A 43 2.82 1.15 -9.43
N ASN A 44 2.56 1.13 -10.73
CA ASN A 44 3.17 2.10 -11.65
C ASN A 44 2.71 3.53 -11.36
N ASP A 45 1.45 3.68 -10.94
CA ASP A 45 0.85 4.96 -10.58
C ASP A 45 -0.22 4.80 -9.49
N PHE A 46 -0.83 5.93 -9.13
CA PHE A 46 -1.89 5.98 -8.13
C PHE A 46 -3.18 5.25 -8.54
N TRP A 47 -3.51 5.20 -9.84
CA TRP A 47 -4.75 4.60 -10.31
C TRP A 47 -4.67 3.07 -10.30
N ASP A 48 -3.52 2.51 -10.68
CA ASP A 48 -3.22 1.08 -10.53
C ASP A 48 -3.38 0.64 -9.06
N TRP A 49 -2.87 1.45 -8.13
CA TRP A 49 -3.03 1.19 -6.69
C TRP A 49 -4.49 1.30 -6.23
N LEU A 50 -5.19 2.37 -6.63
CA LEU A 50 -6.57 2.63 -6.19
C LEU A 50 -7.52 1.55 -6.68
N GLU A 51 -7.37 1.09 -7.92
CA GLU A 51 -8.19 0.02 -8.48
C GLU A 51 -8.07 -1.26 -7.64
N GLU A 52 -6.84 -1.67 -7.31
CA GLU A 52 -6.59 -2.88 -6.52
C GLU A 52 -7.02 -2.71 -5.07
N ALA A 53 -6.79 -1.54 -4.46
CA ALA A 53 -7.26 -1.24 -3.10
C ALA A 53 -8.80 -1.30 -2.98
N ILE A 54 -9.52 -0.79 -3.98
CA ILE A 54 -10.98 -0.87 -4.03
C ILE A 54 -11.44 -2.32 -4.24
N LYS A 55 -10.79 -3.09 -5.12
CA LYS A 55 -11.10 -4.52 -5.31
C LYS A 55 -10.92 -5.30 -4.02
N GLU A 56 -9.77 -5.15 -3.36
CA GLU A 56 -9.51 -5.81 -2.06
C GLU A 56 -10.55 -5.43 -1.01
N MET A 57 -10.92 -4.15 -0.92
CA MET A 57 -11.98 -3.70 -0.02
C MET A 57 -13.34 -4.35 -0.35
N ILE A 58 -13.72 -4.42 -1.62
CA ILE A 58 -14.98 -5.05 -2.04
C ILE A 58 -14.97 -6.54 -1.71
N GLU A 59 -13.90 -7.26 -2.04
CA GLU A 59 -13.74 -8.70 -1.75
C GLU A 59 -13.85 -8.97 -0.25
N TYR A 60 -13.12 -8.22 0.57
CA TYR A 60 -13.18 -8.33 2.03
C TYR A 60 -14.62 -8.13 2.57
N ASN A 61 -15.33 -7.11 2.09
CA ASN A 61 -16.68 -6.79 2.55
C ASN A 61 -17.76 -7.73 2.00
N ILE A 62 -17.50 -8.46 0.92
CA ILE A 62 -18.42 -9.48 0.40
C ILE A 62 -18.22 -10.81 1.14
N ASP A 63 -16.96 -11.21 1.37
CA ASP A 63 -16.63 -12.48 2.03
C ASP A 63 -17.03 -12.53 3.52
N GLU A 64 -17.26 -11.36 4.15
CA GLU A 64 -17.82 -11.27 5.51
C GLU A 64 -19.34 -11.57 5.60
N TYR A 65 -20.04 -11.82 4.48
CA TYR A 65 -21.48 -12.17 4.44
C TYR A 65 -21.73 -13.60 3.93
#